data_AF-A0A161ZPE5-F1
#
_entry.id   AF-A0A161ZPE5-F1
#
_cell.length_a   1.000
_cell.length_b   1.000
_cell.length_c   1.000
_cell.angle_alpha   90.00
_cell.angle_beta   90.00
_cell.angle_gamma   90.00
#
_symmetry.space_group_name_H-M   'P 1'
#
loop_
_entity.id
_entity.type
_entity.pdbx_description
1 polymer ?
#
loop_
_entity_poly.entity_id
_entity_poly.type
_entity_poly.pdbx_seq_one_letter_code
_entity_poly.pdbx_strand_id
1 'polypeptide(L)'
;MIQHNAWRPQRQLPKRSVSVLRAWLFEQFLHPYPKDSDKHMLAKQTILSRSQVSNWFINARVRLWKPMVEEMYTEGELFCYYTNQEAPPVV
;
A
#
# COMPACT_ATOMS: atom_id res chain seq x y z
N MET A 1 -5.41 17.38 -33.02
CA MET A 1 -4.06 16.81 -32.79
C MET A 1 -3.93 16.53 -31.30
N ILE A 2 -3.86 15.26 -30.90
CA ILE A 2 -3.69 14.85 -29.50
C ILE A 2 -2.20 14.89 -29.18
N GLN A 3 -1.78 15.74 -28.25
CA GLN A 3 -0.44 15.66 -27.64
C GLN A 3 -0.56 14.97 -26.28
N HIS A 4 -0.34 13.65 -26.27
CA HIS A 4 0.01 12.94 -25.06
C HIS A 4 1.48 13.23 -24.73
N ASN A 5 1.73 14.21 -23.86
CA ASN A 5 3.05 14.36 -23.26
C ASN A 5 3.24 13.26 -22.19
N ALA A 6 3.76 12.11 -22.64
CA ALA A 6 4.46 11.17 -21.77
C ALA A 6 5.80 11.78 -21.31
N TRP A 7 6.24 11.37 -20.12
CA TRP A 7 7.55 11.61 -19.49
C TRP A 7 7.70 12.77 -18.48
N ARG A 8 7.16 12.54 -17.28
CA ARG A 8 7.90 12.79 -16.03
C ARG A 8 7.57 11.70 -15.00
N PRO A 9 8.51 10.85 -14.57
CA PRO A 9 8.28 9.99 -13.43
C PRO A 9 8.39 10.83 -12.15
N GLN A 10 7.32 11.55 -11.80
CA GLN A 10 7.04 11.90 -10.38
C GLN A 10 6.60 10.59 -9.68
N ARG A 11 7.52 9.62 -9.60
CA ARG A 11 7.25 8.27 -9.09
C ARG A 11 7.12 8.23 -7.58
N GLN A 12 7.54 9.28 -6.88
CA GLN A 12 7.53 9.33 -5.43
C GLN A 12 6.44 10.29 -4.96
N LEU A 13 5.61 9.77 -4.06
CA LEU A 13 4.63 10.59 -3.36
C LEU A 13 5.35 11.55 -2.39
N PRO A 14 4.74 12.69 -2.03
CA PRO A 14 5.33 13.63 -1.08
C PRO A 14 5.67 12.93 0.25
N LYS A 15 6.81 13.28 0.85
CA LYS A 15 7.27 12.65 2.12
C LYS A 15 6.22 12.71 3.23
N ARG A 16 5.52 13.84 3.36
CA ARG A 16 4.42 14.01 4.32
C ARG A 16 3.29 13.02 4.07
N SER A 17 2.86 12.88 2.82
CA SER A 17 1.84 11.91 2.41
C SER A 17 2.27 10.47 2.73
N VAL A 18 3.52 10.09 2.39
CA VAL A 18 4.06 8.77 2.70
C VAL A 18 4.12 8.52 4.22
N SER A 19 4.45 9.53 5.03
CA SER A 19 4.49 9.40 6.49
C SER A 19 3.12 9.02 7.07
N VAL A 20 2.05 9.65 6.60
CA VAL A 20 0.67 9.33 7.04
C VAL A 20 0.30 7.91 6.63
N LEU A 21 0.61 7.52 5.40
CA LEU A 21 0.31 6.17 4.91
C LEU A 21 1.09 5.08 5.67
N ARG A 22 2.35 5.36 6.03
CA ARG A 22 3.16 4.46 6.86
C ARG A 22 2.63 4.34 8.29
N ALA A 23 2.19 5.45 8.90
CA ALA A 23 1.59 5.42 10.23
C ALA A 23 0.38 4.47 10.25
N TRP A 24 -0.54 4.65 9.30
CA TRP A 24 -1.69 3.75 9.18
C TRP A 24 -1.28 2.28 8.93
N LEU A 25 -0.29 2.05 8.06
CA LEU A 25 0.23 0.70 7.77
C LEU A 25 0.70 -0.02 9.05
N PHE A 26 1.41 0.69 9.93
CA PHE A 26 1.91 0.12 11.17
C PHE A 26 0.83 0.01 12.25
N GLU A 27 -0.13 0.94 12.30
CA GLU A 27 -1.31 0.82 13.16
C GLU A 27 -2.16 -0.41 12.79
N GLN A 28 -2.23 -0.75 11.50
CA GLN A 28 -2.96 -1.92 10.98
C GLN A 28 -2.01 -3.07 10.62
N PHE A 29 -0.91 -3.25 11.36
CA PHE A 29 0.17 -4.19 11.01
C PHE A 29 -0.31 -5.63 10.81
N LEU A 30 -1.29 -6.12 11.57
CA LEU A 30 -1.78 -7.50 11.44
C LEU A 30 -2.60 -7.72 10.15
N HIS A 31 -3.30 -6.69 9.67
CA HIS A 31 -4.15 -6.76 8.49
C HIS A 31 -4.12 -5.42 7.74
N PRO A 32 -3.03 -5.13 7.00
CA PRO A 32 -2.79 -3.82 6.37
C PRO A 32 -3.60 -3.62 5.07
N TYR A 33 -4.89 -3.99 5.07
CA TYR A 33 -5.80 -3.93 3.93
C TYR A 33 -6.84 -2.83 4.17
N PRO A 34 -6.61 -1.59 3.69
CA PRO A 34 -7.53 -0.48 3.95
C PRO A 34 -8.87 -0.72 3.27
N LYS A 35 -9.96 -0.55 4.01
CA LYS A 35 -11.33 -0.57 3.48
C LYS A 35 -11.58 0.68 2.66
N ASP A 36 -12.72 0.73 1.97
CA ASP A 36 -13.04 1.85 1.08
C ASP A 36 -13.15 3.18 1.84
N SER A 37 -13.65 3.14 3.08
CA SER A 37 -13.67 4.26 4.03
C SER A 37 -12.26 4.73 4.39
N ASP A 38 -11.34 3.81 4.68
CA ASP A 38 -9.96 4.12 5.06
C ASP A 38 -9.23 4.76 3.87
N LYS A 39 -9.41 4.21 2.66
CA LYS A 39 -8.87 4.80 1.42
C LYS A 39 -9.36 6.22 1.22
N HIS A 40 -10.64 6.51 1.51
CA HIS A 40 -11.20 7.85 1.39
C HIS A 40 -10.61 8.81 2.44
N MET A 41 -10.53 8.38 3.70
CA MET A 41 -9.91 9.15 4.79
C MET A 41 -8.44 9.47 4.48
N LEU A 42 -7.67 8.46 4.07
CA LEU A 42 -6.23 8.60 3.77
C LEU A 42 -6.01 9.48 2.54
N ALA A 43 -6.83 9.36 1.51
CA ALA A 43 -6.80 10.25 0.35
C ALA A 43 -6.98 11.72 0.76
N LYS A 44 -7.96 12.00 1.63
CA LYS A 44 -8.22 13.35 2.15
C LYS A 44 -7.05 13.91 2.96
N GLN A 45 -6.43 13.10 3.82
CA GLN A 45 -5.31 13.54 4.67
C GLN A 45 -4.01 13.74 3.90
N THR A 46 -3.78 12.93 2.87
CA THR A 46 -2.51 12.91 2.11
C THR A 46 -2.53 13.78 0.86
N ILE A 47 -3.72 14.29 0.48
CA ILE A 47 -3.98 15.03 -0.76
C ILE A 47 -3.57 14.17 -1.96
N LEU A 48 -3.99 12.90 -1.93
CA LEU A 48 -3.77 11.92 -3.00
C LEU A 48 -5.11 11.42 -3.51
N SER A 49 -5.13 10.94 -4.75
CA SER A 49 -6.28 10.20 -5.25
C SER A 49 -6.40 8.84 -4.53
N ARG A 50 -7.63 8.32 -4.46
CA ARG A 50 -7.89 6.96 -3.93
C ARG A 50 -7.08 5.88 -4.66
N SER A 51 -6.88 6.04 -5.97
CA SER A 51 -6.06 5.13 -6.78
C SER A 51 -4.58 5.17 -6.35
N GLN A 52 -4.00 6.35 -6.12
CA GLN A 52 -2.63 6.48 -5.62
C GLN A 52 -2.47 5.86 -4.23
N VAL A 53 -3.44 6.05 -3.33
CA VAL A 53 -3.46 5.41 -2.01
C VAL A 53 -3.51 3.88 -2.16
N SER A 54 -4.41 3.35 -2.99
CA SER A 54 -4.53 1.91 -3.23
C SER A 54 -3.23 1.31 -3.78
N ASN A 55 -2.64 1.96 -4.79
CA ASN A 55 -1.38 1.51 -5.40
C ASN A 55 -0.20 1.60 -4.43
N TRP A 56 -0.20 2.59 -3.54
CA TRP A 56 0.81 2.70 -2.51
C TRP A 56 0.72 1.54 -1.52
N PHE A 57 -0.49 1.18 -1.04
CA PHE A 57 -0.66 0.08 -0.10
C PHE A 57 -0.31 -1.29 -0.69
N ILE A 58 -0.62 -1.53 -1.97
CA ILE A 58 -0.19 -2.74 -2.68
C ILE A 58 1.34 -2.86 -2.63
N ASN A 59 2.05 -1.79 -3.04
CA ASN A 59 3.50 -1.79 -3.08
C ASN A 59 4.15 -1.81 -1.68
N ALA A 60 3.58 -1.07 -0.72
CA ALA A 60 4.08 -0.98 0.64
C ALA A 60 3.96 -2.33 1.37
N ARG A 61 2.86 -3.07 1.16
CA ARG A 61 2.71 -4.41 1.71
C ARG A 61 3.80 -5.37 1.23
N VAL A 62 4.10 -5.37 -0.06
CA VAL A 62 5.13 -6.25 -0.64
C VAL A 62 6.54 -5.83 -0.24
N ARG A 63 6.83 -4.52 -0.18
CA ARG A 63 8.20 -4.02 0.01
C ARG A 63 8.60 -3.75 1.45
N LEU A 64 7.64 -3.41 2.31
CA LEU A 64 7.90 -3.02 3.70
C LEU A 64 7.36 -4.08 4.66
N TRP A 65 6.06 -4.39 4.54
CA TRP A 65 5.39 -5.27 5.50
C TRP A 65 5.84 -6.73 5.37
N LYS A 66 5.84 -7.29 4.15
CA LYS A 66 6.18 -8.70 3.91
C LYS A 66 7.56 -9.08 4.47
N PRO A 67 8.66 -8.35 4.16
CA PRO A 67 9.96 -8.68 4.73
C PRO A 67 9.98 -8.62 6.27
N MET A 68 9.29 -7.65 6.88
CA MET A 68 9.19 -7.53 8.33
C MET A 68 8.46 -8.72 8.96
N VAL A 69 7.35 -9.16 8.35
CA VAL A 69 6.61 -10.34 8.83
C VAL A 69 7.41 -11.62 8.62
N GLU A 70 8.06 -11.78 7.48
CA GLU A 70 8.91 -12.95 7.20
C GLU A 70 10.09 -13.06 8.18
N GLU A 71 10.71 -11.94 8.54
CA GLU A 71 11.78 -11.89 9.56
C GLU A 71 11.27 -12.25 10.97
N MET A 72 10.04 -11.86 11.31
CA MET A 72 9.44 -12.18 12.62
C MET A 72 9.03 -13.66 12.75
N TYR A 73 8.78 -14.37 11.65
CA TYR A 73 8.20 -15.73 11.65
C TYR A 73 8.99 -16.72 10.79
N THR A 74 10.32 -16.68 10.88
CA THR A 74 11.22 -17.72 10.35
C THR A 74 11.04 -19.04 11.11
N GLU A 75 9.99 -19.79 10.76
CA GLU A 75 9.89 -21.27 10.79
C GLU A 75 8.45 -21.70 10.41
N GLY A 76 8.22 -22.01 9.13
CA GLY A 76 7.05 -22.77 8.66
C GLY A 76 5.91 -21.95 8.05
N GLU A 77 5.75 -22.09 6.72
CA GLU A 77 4.54 -21.99 5.88
C GLU A 77 3.36 -21.05 6.24
N LEU A 78 3.63 -19.96 6.96
CA LEU A 78 2.63 -18.99 7.37
C LEU A 78 2.49 -17.81 6.37
N PHE A 79 3.33 -17.75 5.34
CA PHE A 79 3.22 -16.68 4.36
C PHE A 79 1.95 -16.82 3.49
N CYS A 80 1.52 -18.05 3.21
CA CYS A 80 0.38 -18.32 2.33
C CYS A 80 -0.96 -18.02 3.00
N TYR A 81 -1.17 -18.40 4.27
CA TYR A 81 -2.49 -18.28 4.92
C TYR A 81 -2.88 -16.85 5.28
N TYR A 82 -1.94 -15.99 5.68
CA TYR A 82 -2.25 -14.57 5.98
C TYR A 82 -2.48 -13.74 4.72
N THR A 83 -1.91 -14.12 3.57
CA THR A 83 -2.13 -13.39 2.30
C THR A 83 -3.38 -13.83 1.55
N ASN A 84 -3.99 -14.95 1.93
CA ASN A 84 -5.17 -15.52 1.27
C ASN A 84 -6.52 -14.95 1.72
N GLN A 85 -6.54 -14.00 2.67
CA GLN A 85 -7.75 -13.25 3.05
C GLN A 85 -7.94 -12.00 2.15
N GLU A 86 -8.07 -12.18 0.83
CA GLU A 86 -8.26 -11.12 -0.19
C GLU A 86 -6.99 -10.52 -0.80
N ALA A 87 -6.16 -11.33 -1.47
CA ALA A 87 -5.42 -10.80 -2.60
C ALA A 87 -6.41 -10.52 -3.75
N PRO A 88 -6.59 -9.26 -4.22
CA PRO A 88 -7.34 -9.05 -5.45
C PRO A 88 -6.63 -9.80 -6.58
N PRO A 89 -7.36 -10.44 -7.51
CA PRO A 89 -6.75 -11.15 -8.61
C PRO A 89 -5.83 -10.21 -9.37
N VAL A 90 -4.57 -10.63 -9.54
CA VAL A 90 -3.62 -9.95 -10.42
C VAL A 90 -4.18 -10.12 -11.84
N VAL A 91 -4.66 -9.03 -12.44
CA VAL A 91 -4.85 -8.91 -13.90
C VAL A 91 -3.55 -8.38 -14.49
#